data_AF-A0A1D7W2Q3-F1
#
_entry.id   AF-A0A1D7W2Q3-F1
#
_cell.length_a   1.000
_cell.length_b   1.000
_cell.length_c   1.000
_cell.angle_alpha   90.00
_cell.angle_beta   90.00
_cell.angle_gamma   90.00
#
_symmetry.space_group_name_H-M   'P 1'
#
loop_
_entity.id
_entity.type
_entity.pdbx_description
1 polymer ?
#
loop_
_entity_poly.entity_id
_entity_poly.type
_entity_poly.pdbx_seq_one_letter_code
_entity_poly.pdbx_strand_id
1 'polypeptide(L)'
;MAEAAKYPNEHIVRTRTIDASSDAIFAVLADPTRHRDTEPTDWVRDAIDAHPITATGQIFSMNMHFNDENGDYRIDNTVTTFEPDHAIAWDPGQADEDGHVEPGGWRWRYDLEGTESGTEVTLTYDWSRTTQEIREAFGGFPVVSPEYLDRSLQALEQAVTDK
;
A
#
# COMPACT_ATOMS: atom_id res chain seq x y z
N MET A 1 -9.47 15.45 26.96
CA MET A 1 -9.71 14.03 27.31
C MET A 1 -8.77 13.23 26.43
N ALA A 2 -7.84 12.51 27.06
CA ALA A 2 -6.69 11.91 26.40
C ALA A 2 -7.07 10.62 25.66
N GLU A 3 -7.10 10.67 24.32
CA GLU A 3 -6.71 9.51 23.51
C GLU A 3 -5.19 9.55 23.40
N ALA A 4 -4.50 9.08 24.44
CA ALA A 4 -3.14 8.59 24.25
C ALA A 4 -3.23 7.52 23.17
N ALA A 5 -2.66 7.85 22.01
CA ALA A 5 -3.11 7.39 20.70
C ALA A 5 -3.17 5.86 20.61
N LYS A 6 -4.33 5.33 20.17
CA LYS A 6 -4.54 3.91 19.83
C LYS A 6 -3.42 3.32 18.95
N TYR A 7 -2.67 4.18 18.26
CA TYR A 7 -1.49 3.87 17.45
C TYR A 7 -0.33 4.79 17.85
N PRO A 8 0.57 4.36 18.75
CA PRO A 8 1.77 5.14 19.04
C PRO A 8 2.62 5.26 17.77
N ASN A 9 3.15 6.46 17.50
CA ASN A 9 3.91 6.79 16.29
C ASN A 9 3.11 6.75 14.97
N GLU A 10 1.77 6.69 15.03
CA GLU A 10 0.91 6.90 13.87
C GLU A 10 1.18 5.93 12.71
N HIS A 11 1.40 4.67 13.06
CA HIS A 11 1.47 3.57 12.11
C HIS A 11 0.80 2.30 12.62
N ILE A 12 0.50 1.39 11.69
CA ILE A 12 0.12 0.01 11.97
C ILE A 12 1.13 -0.89 11.24
N VAL A 13 1.61 -1.91 11.92
CA VAL A 13 2.47 -2.96 11.36
C VAL A 13 1.77 -4.30 11.50
N ARG A 14 1.81 -5.12 10.45
CA ARG A 14 1.38 -6.52 10.45
C ARG A 14 2.38 -7.39 9.70
N THR A 15 2.52 -8.62 10.16
CA THR A 15 3.48 -9.57 9.60
C THR A 15 2.80 -10.91 9.35
N ARG A 16 3.12 -11.54 8.21
CA ARG A 16 2.64 -12.87 7.84
C ARG A 16 3.76 -13.62 7.12
N THR A 17 3.97 -14.89 7.48
CA THR A 17 4.78 -15.81 6.69
C THR A 17 3.93 -16.38 5.55
N ILE A 18 4.40 -16.21 4.31
CA ILE A 18 3.75 -16.67 3.08
C ILE A 18 4.61 -17.79 2.49
N ASP A 19 3.99 -18.92 2.14
CA ASP A 19 4.64 -20.08 1.50
C ASP A 19 4.92 -19.82 0.00
N ALA A 20 5.73 -18.79 -0.26
CA ALA A 20 6.22 -18.39 -1.56
C ALA A 20 7.61 -17.76 -1.41
N SER A 21 8.39 -17.75 -2.49
CA SER A 21 9.68 -17.08 -2.52
C SER A 21 9.51 -15.56 -2.53
N SER A 22 10.52 -14.84 -2.03
CA SER A 22 10.47 -13.39 -1.95
C SER A 22 10.38 -12.73 -3.33
N ASP A 23 10.98 -13.34 -4.36
CA ASP A 23 10.88 -12.88 -5.75
C ASP A 23 9.46 -13.01 -6.30
N ALA A 24 8.73 -14.07 -5.97
CA ALA A 24 7.35 -14.25 -6.42
C ALA A 24 6.42 -13.23 -5.77
N ILE A 25 6.62 -12.95 -4.47
CA ILE A 25 5.87 -11.93 -3.73
C ILE A 25 6.21 -10.53 -4.25
N PHE A 26 7.50 -10.24 -4.42
CA PHE A 26 7.96 -8.96 -4.94
C PHE A 26 7.43 -8.69 -6.35
N ALA A 27 7.38 -9.71 -7.21
CA ALA A 27 6.82 -9.56 -8.56
C ALA A 27 5.35 -9.13 -8.56
N VAL A 28 4.53 -9.62 -7.61
CA VAL A 28 3.14 -9.15 -7.44
C VAL A 28 3.10 -7.71 -6.93
N LEU A 29 3.92 -7.39 -5.92
CA LEU A 29 3.98 -6.05 -5.34
C LEU A 29 4.59 -4.99 -6.28
N ALA A 30 5.42 -5.40 -7.24
CA ALA A 30 6.01 -4.54 -8.24
C ALA A 30 5.13 -4.41 -9.51
N ASP A 31 4.01 -5.12 -9.60
CA ASP A 31 3.07 -5.04 -10.71
C ASP A 31 1.79 -4.29 -10.28
N PRO A 32 1.63 -3.00 -10.67
CA PRO A 32 0.43 -2.23 -10.36
C PRO A 32 -0.87 -2.91 -10.80
N THR A 33 -0.84 -3.68 -11.89
CA THR A 33 -2.05 -4.38 -12.40
C THR A 33 -2.53 -5.47 -11.46
N ARG A 34 -1.65 -5.96 -10.57
CA ARG A 34 -1.92 -6.97 -9.55
C ARG A 34 -2.29 -6.38 -8.20
N HIS A 35 -2.21 -5.06 -8.00
CA HIS A 35 -2.47 -4.46 -6.69
C HIS A 35 -3.91 -4.68 -6.20
N ARG A 36 -4.88 -4.78 -7.12
CA ARG A 36 -6.26 -5.17 -6.78
C ARG A 36 -6.36 -6.55 -6.12
N ASP A 37 -5.45 -7.47 -6.41
CA ASP A 37 -5.45 -8.82 -5.84
C ASP A 37 -4.95 -8.82 -4.39
N THR A 38 -4.31 -7.72 -3.95
CA THR A 38 -3.78 -7.55 -2.60
C THR A 38 -4.66 -6.64 -1.73
N GLU A 39 -5.70 -6.06 -2.33
CA GLU A 39 -6.62 -5.14 -1.69
C GLU A 39 -7.89 -5.90 -1.26
N PRO A 40 -8.15 -6.06 0.04
CA PRO A 40 -9.19 -6.95 0.54
C PRO A 40 -10.62 -6.38 0.43
N THR A 41 -10.80 -5.22 -0.18
CA THR A 41 -12.07 -4.55 -0.41
C THR A 41 -12.30 -4.34 -1.91
N ASP A 42 -13.00 -3.28 -2.29
CA ASP A 42 -13.30 -2.93 -3.68
C ASP A 42 -12.75 -1.52 -4.02
N TRP A 43 -11.75 -1.09 -3.25
CA TRP A 43 -11.16 0.24 -3.33
C TRP A 43 -10.17 0.36 -4.46
N VAL A 44 -9.27 -0.61 -4.65
CA VAL A 44 -8.32 -0.59 -5.77
C VAL A 44 -8.97 -1.23 -6.98
N ARG A 45 -9.23 -0.43 -8.02
CA ARG A 45 -9.80 -0.90 -9.28
C ARG A 45 -8.70 -1.40 -10.19
N ASP A 46 -8.16 -0.56 -11.04
CA ASP A 46 -7.21 -0.96 -12.07
C ASP A 46 -6.04 0.02 -12.11
N ALA A 47 -4.87 -0.48 -12.47
CA ALA A 47 -3.75 0.40 -12.80
C ALA A 47 -4.10 1.23 -14.04
N ILE A 48 -3.75 2.51 -14.01
CA ILE A 48 -3.92 3.41 -15.17
C ILE A 48 -2.94 3.03 -16.28
N ASP A 49 -1.74 2.61 -15.89
CA ASP A 49 -0.73 2.07 -16.77
C ASP A 49 -0.23 0.71 -16.26
N ALA A 50 0.14 -0.16 -17.19
CA ALA A 50 0.56 -1.53 -16.88
C ALA A 50 2.09 -1.65 -16.72
N HIS A 51 2.81 -0.54 -16.52
CA HIS A 51 4.26 -0.63 -16.36
C HIS A 51 4.60 -1.12 -14.96
N PRO A 52 5.50 -2.11 -14.84
CA PRO A 52 5.97 -2.54 -13.54
C PRO A 52 6.73 -1.41 -12.85
N ILE A 53 6.73 -1.43 -11.52
CA ILE A 53 7.60 -0.63 -10.68
C ILE A 53 9.03 -1.16 -10.84
N THR A 54 9.96 -0.26 -11.16
CA THR A 54 11.35 -0.63 -11.48
C THR A 54 12.40 0.20 -10.73
N ALA A 55 12.01 1.30 -10.08
CA ALA A 55 12.94 2.16 -9.36
C ALA A 55 12.25 3.08 -8.34
N THR A 56 13.01 3.50 -7.34
CA THR A 56 12.65 4.64 -6.47
C THR A 56 12.48 5.92 -7.30
N GLY A 57 11.48 6.73 -6.96
CA GLY A 57 11.11 7.95 -7.66
C GLY A 57 10.17 7.72 -8.85
N GLN A 58 9.93 6.47 -9.25
CA GLN A 58 8.89 6.15 -10.22
C GLN A 58 7.51 6.50 -9.66
N ILE A 59 6.63 6.97 -10.53
CA ILE A 59 5.21 7.17 -10.21
C ILE A 59 4.40 6.11 -10.93
N PHE A 60 3.46 5.50 -10.24
CA PHE A 60 2.42 4.65 -10.84
C PHE A 60 1.06 5.09 -10.32
N SER A 61 0.02 4.96 -11.14
CA SER A 61 -1.30 5.51 -10.81
C SER A 61 -2.37 4.42 -10.81
N MET A 62 -3.26 4.49 -9.83
CA MET A 62 -4.35 3.53 -9.64
C MET A 62 -5.69 4.24 -9.74
N ASN A 63 -6.64 3.63 -10.45
CA ASN A 63 -8.05 3.98 -10.32
C ASN A 63 -8.57 3.36 -9.02
N MET A 64 -9.29 4.16 -8.26
CA MET A 64 -9.82 3.82 -6.95
C MET A 64 -11.34 4.04 -6.91
N HIS A 65 -12.03 3.35 -6.02
CA HIS A 65 -13.45 3.55 -5.76
C HIS A 65 -13.74 3.54 -4.27
N PHE A 66 -14.24 4.63 -3.71
CA PHE A 66 -14.45 4.68 -2.25
C PHE A 66 -15.80 4.08 -1.83
N ASN A 67 -16.89 4.63 -2.36
CA ASN A 67 -18.28 4.18 -2.17
C ASN A 67 -19.21 4.85 -3.21
N ASP A 68 -20.49 4.49 -3.22
CA ASP A 68 -21.49 5.05 -4.14
C ASP A 68 -21.69 6.58 -4.03
N GLU A 69 -21.41 7.18 -2.88
CA GLU A 69 -21.59 8.62 -2.61
C GLU A 69 -20.37 9.46 -3.06
N ASN A 70 -19.17 8.92 -2.91
CA ASN A 70 -17.89 9.58 -3.22
C ASN A 70 -17.36 9.21 -4.62
N GLY A 71 -17.76 8.06 -5.15
CA GLY A 71 -17.44 7.62 -6.50
C GLY A 71 -15.98 7.22 -6.73
N ASP A 72 -15.61 7.26 -8.02
CA ASP A 72 -14.29 6.90 -8.50
C ASP A 72 -13.32 8.07 -8.38
N TYR A 73 -12.07 7.77 -8.03
CA TYR A 73 -10.99 8.74 -7.99
C TYR A 73 -9.67 8.11 -8.47
N ARG A 74 -8.70 8.95 -8.81
CA ARG A 74 -7.34 8.53 -9.16
C ARG A 74 -6.41 8.84 -8.01
N ILE A 75 -5.52 7.90 -7.70
CA ILE A 75 -4.40 8.14 -6.79
C ILE A 75 -3.07 7.92 -7.53
N ASP A 76 -2.11 8.80 -7.28
CA ASP A 76 -0.77 8.74 -7.84
C ASP A 76 0.20 8.34 -6.73
N ASN A 77 0.97 7.28 -6.94
CA ASN A 77 1.84 6.70 -5.94
C ASN A 77 3.30 6.95 -6.32
N THR A 78 4.02 7.68 -5.49
CA THR A 78 5.47 7.89 -5.68
C THR A 78 6.24 6.80 -4.94
N VAL A 79 7.02 6.01 -5.67
CA VAL A 79 7.83 4.92 -5.11
C VAL A 79 8.97 5.50 -4.27
N THR A 80 9.02 5.16 -2.99
CA THR A 80 10.02 5.65 -2.04
C THR A 80 11.09 4.62 -1.69
N THR A 81 10.80 3.34 -1.91
CA THR A 81 11.75 2.25 -1.73
C THR A 81 11.54 1.22 -2.83
N PHE A 82 12.63 0.79 -3.44
CA PHE A 82 12.64 -0.29 -4.42
C PHE A 82 13.93 -1.09 -4.26
N GLU A 83 13.84 -2.17 -3.51
CA GLU A 83 14.91 -3.11 -3.23
C GLU A 83 14.38 -4.49 -3.65
N PRO A 84 14.71 -4.94 -4.88
CA PRO A 84 14.20 -6.21 -5.42
C PRO A 84 14.30 -7.34 -4.42
N ASP A 85 13.19 -8.07 -4.26
CA ASP A 85 13.04 -9.24 -3.38
C ASP A 85 13.20 -8.97 -1.87
N HIS A 86 13.35 -7.70 -1.47
CA HIS A 86 13.64 -7.28 -0.09
C HIS A 86 12.69 -6.22 0.46
N ALA A 87 12.43 -5.13 -0.27
CA ALA A 87 11.55 -4.08 0.21
C ALA A 87 10.98 -3.22 -0.91
N ILE A 88 9.72 -2.82 -0.76
CA ILE A 88 9.05 -1.88 -1.66
C ILE A 88 8.13 -0.96 -0.87
N ALA A 89 8.12 0.33 -1.20
CA ALA A 89 7.28 1.31 -0.54
C ALA A 89 6.89 2.44 -1.48
N TRP A 90 5.73 3.04 -1.21
CA TRP A 90 5.26 4.22 -1.93
C TRP A 90 4.44 5.14 -1.05
N ASP A 91 4.51 6.43 -1.38
CA ASP A 91 3.72 7.51 -0.79
C ASP A 91 2.57 7.85 -1.74
N PRO A 92 1.31 7.60 -1.36
CA PRO A 92 0.16 7.99 -2.17
C PRO A 92 -0.07 9.51 -2.11
N GLY A 93 -0.54 10.06 -3.21
CA GLY A 93 -0.78 11.49 -3.37
C GLY A 93 -1.64 11.78 -4.60
N GLN A 94 -1.65 13.04 -5.00
CA GLN A 94 -2.35 13.50 -6.21
C GLN A 94 -1.36 14.22 -7.11
N ALA A 95 -1.33 13.83 -8.40
CA ALA A 95 -0.59 14.59 -9.40
C ALA A 95 -1.30 15.92 -9.71
N ASP A 96 -0.53 17.01 -9.82
CA ASP A 96 -0.99 18.28 -10.38
C ASP A 96 -0.99 18.26 -11.92
N GLU A 97 -1.35 19.39 -12.54
CA GLU A 97 -1.41 19.52 -14.00
C GLU A 97 -0.04 19.33 -14.69
N ASP A 98 1.06 19.55 -13.96
CA ASP A 98 2.44 19.38 -14.42
C ASP A 98 2.99 17.97 -14.14
N GLY A 99 2.19 17.10 -13.50
CA GLY A 99 2.56 15.73 -13.15
C GLY A 99 3.39 15.61 -11.87
N HIS A 100 3.51 16.67 -11.08
CA HIS A 100 4.12 16.61 -9.75
C HIS A 100 3.15 16.01 -8.75
N VAL A 101 3.58 14.97 -8.04
CA VAL A 101 2.75 14.29 -7.04
C VAL A 101 2.97 14.91 -5.68
N GLU A 102 1.95 15.58 -5.16
CA GLU A 102 1.92 16.04 -3.77
C GLU A 102 1.53 14.87 -2.85
N PRO A 103 2.43 14.39 -1.96
CA PRO A 103 2.13 13.26 -1.10
C PRO A 103 1.08 13.61 -0.04
N GLY A 104 0.14 12.72 0.20
CA GLY A 104 -0.85 12.87 1.26
C GLY A 104 -0.29 12.69 2.67
N GLY A 105 0.97 12.26 2.81
CA GLY A 105 1.64 12.09 4.09
C GLY A 105 1.43 10.73 4.76
N TRP A 106 0.84 9.77 4.05
CA TRP A 106 0.88 8.36 4.45
C TRP A 106 1.72 7.52 3.48
N ARG A 107 2.11 6.33 3.92
CA ARG A 107 3.01 5.41 3.22
C ARG A 107 2.55 3.97 3.39
N TRP A 108 2.67 3.21 2.31
CA TRP A 108 2.65 1.75 2.34
C TRP A 108 4.08 1.24 2.17
N ARG A 109 4.49 0.30 3.03
CA ARG A 109 5.80 -0.36 2.94
C ARG A 109 5.65 -1.85 3.18
N TYR A 110 6.27 -2.63 2.33
CA TYR A 110 6.45 -4.06 2.46
C TYR A 110 7.94 -4.35 2.65
N ASP A 111 8.28 -5.08 3.71
CA ASP A 111 9.59 -5.67 3.94
C ASP A 111 9.47 -7.19 3.82
N LEU A 112 10.38 -7.81 3.06
CA LEU A 112 10.40 -9.22 2.71
C LEU A 112 11.67 -9.87 3.25
N GLU A 113 11.50 -10.84 4.15
CA GLU A 113 12.61 -11.65 4.67
C GLU A 113 12.41 -13.11 4.25
N GLY A 114 13.26 -13.61 3.36
CA GLY A 114 13.25 -15.02 2.98
C GLY A 114 13.67 -15.94 4.14
N THR A 115 12.92 -17.02 4.34
CA THR A 115 13.10 -18.00 5.42
C THR A 115 13.12 -19.43 4.86
N GLU A 116 13.40 -20.44 5.69
CA GLU A 116 13.33 -21.85 5.26
C GLU A 116 11.91 -22.31 4.88
N SER A 117 10.88 -21.63 5.37
CA SER A 117 9.46 -21.99 5.22
C SER A 117 8.67 -21.07 4.28
N GLY A 118 9.35 -20.25 3.48
CA GLY A 118 8.74 -19.22 2.64
C GLY A 118 9.31 -17.84 2.93
N THR A 119 8.49 -16.80 2.91
CA THR A 119 8.91 -15.42 3.13
C THR A 119 8.09 -14.77 4.24
N GLU A 120 8.76 -14.18 5.22
CA GLU A 120 8.11 -13.30 6.19
C GLU A 120 7.88 -11.93 5.55
N VAL A 121 6.61 -11.53 5.42
CA VAL A 121 6.19 -10.26 4.83
C VAL A 121 5.67 -9.36 5.93
N THR A 122 6.30 -8.20 6.08
CA THR A 122 5.85 -7.15 7.01
C THR A 122 5.26 -5.98 6.23
N LEU A 123 3.96 -5.71 6.44
CA LEU A 123 3.24 -4.56 5.90
C LEU A 123 3.14 -3.46 6.96
N THR A 124 3.68 -2.29 6.62
CA THR A 124 3.59 -1.07 7.42
C THR A 124 2.72 -0.04 6.72
N TYR A 125 1.69 0.44 7.42
CA TYR A 125 0.90 1.61 7.05
C TYR A 125 1.23 2.75 8.01
N ASP A 126 1.95 3.76 7.53
CA ASP A 126 2.40 4.92 8.32
C ASP A 126 1.68 6.17 7.84
N TRP A 127 1.09 6.96 8.75
CA TRP A 127 0.47 8.24 8.45
C TRP A 127 1.04 9.39 9.30
N SER A 128 2.23 9.20 9.85
CA SER A 128 2.87 10.14 10.76
C SER A 128 3.18 11.51 10.14
N ARG A 129 3.22 11.58 8.80
CA ARG A 129 3.49 12.81 8.04
C ARG A 129 2.23 13.50 7.51
N THR A 130 1.04 12.98 7.81
CA THR A 130 -0.23 13.61 7.40
C THR A 130 -0.42 14.96 8.09
N THR A 131 -0.80 15.98 7.32
CA THR A 131 -1.17 17.30 7.85
C THR A 131 -2.56 17.24 8.50
N GLN A 132 -2.88 18.24 9.34
CA GLN A 132 -4.22 18.35 9.94
C GLN A 132 -5.32 18.46 8.87
N GLU A 133 -5.05 19.20 7.79
CA GLU A 133 -5.98 19.38 6.67
C GLU A 133 -6.31 18.04 5.99
N ILE A 134 -5.29 17.22 5.71
CA ILE A 134 -5.49 15.88 5.16
C ILE A 134 -6.29 15.00 6.12
N ARG A 135 -5.99 15.06 7.43
CA ARG A 135 -6.73 14.27 8.42
C ARG A 135 -8.21 14.65 8.44
N GLU A 136 -8.52 15.94 8.37
CA GLU A 136 -9.90 16.43 8.34
C GLU A 136 -10.62 16.01 7.05
N ALA A 137 -9.95 16.08 5.90
CA ALA A 137 -10.50 15.67 4.61
C ALA A 137 -10.90 14.18 4.56
N PHE A 138 -10.13 13.31 5.21
CA PHE A 138 -10.40 11.87 5.29
C PHE A 138 -11.26 11.45 6.50
N GLY A 139 -11.72 12.41 7.31
CA GLY A 139 -12.53 12.13 8.52
C GLY A 139 -11.73 11.53 9.69
N GLY A 140 -10.40 11.62 9.64
CA GLY A 140 -9.46 11.13 10.63
C GLY A 140 -8.54 10.02 10.10
N PHE A 141 -7.51 9.71 10.88
CA PHE A 141 -6.62 8.59 10.63
C PHE A 141 -6.58 7.65 11.86
N PRO A 142 -6.34 6.34 11.64
CA PRO A 142 -6.07 5.72 10.34
C PRO A 142 -7.33 5.50 9.49
N VAL A 143 -7.19 5.64 8.17
CA VAL A 143 -8.25 5.36 7.17
C VAL A 143 -8.56 3.86 7.09
N VAL A 144 -7.56 3.01 7.31
CA VAL A 144 -7.70 1.55 7.34
C VAL A 144 -7.50 1.00 8.75
N SER A 145 -8.13 -0.14 9.05
CA SER A 145 -7.96 -0.82 10.33
C SER A 145 -6.78 -1.80 10.31
N PRO A 146 -6.28 -2.28 11.46
CA PRO A 146 -5.28 -3.33 11.46
C PRO A 146 -5.75 -4.63 10.80
N GLU A 147 -7.05 -4.95 10.92
CA GLU A 147 -7.69 -6.10 10.25
C GLU A 147 -7.70 -5.96 8.72
N TYR A 148 -7.61 -4.74 8.19
CA TYR A 148 -7.41 -4.52 6.76
C TYR A 148 -6.02 -5.00 6.34
N LEU A 149 -4.97 -4.65 7.09
CA LEU A 149 -3.60 -5.10 6.79
C LEU A 149 -3.49 -6.63 6.88
N ASP A 150 -4.10 -7.25 7.89
CA ASP A 150 -4.15 -8.70 8.04
C ASP A 150 -4.82 -9.38 6.82
N ARG A 151 -5.93 -8.82 6.34
CA ARG A 151 -6.62 -9.32 5.14
C ARG A 151 -5.86 -9.04 3.85
N SER A 152 -5.16 -7.91 3.75
CA SER A 152 -4.30 -7.60 2.59
C SER A 152 -3.16 -8.60 2.46
N LEU A 153 -2.49 -8.96 3.56
CA LEU A 153 -1.46 -10.00 3.58
C LEU A 153 -2.02 -11.38 3.22
N GLN A 154 -3.25 -11.69 3.64
CA GLN A 154 -3.93 -12.93 3.23
C GLN A 154 -4.28 -12.95 1.74
N ALA A 155 -4.69 -11.80 1.18
CA ALA A 155 -4.99 -11.66 -0.25
C ALA A 155 -3.70 -11.79 -1.09
N LEU A 156 -2.60 -11.18 -0.65
CA LEU A 156 -1.28 -11.37 -1.25
C LEU A 156 -0.85 -12.84 -1.25
N GLU A 157 -1.02 -13.55 -0.13
CA GLU A 157 -0.73 -14.99 -0.05
C GLU A 157 -1.53 -15.79 -1.10
N GLN A 158 -2.85 -15.57 -1.19
CA GLN A 158 -3.68 -16.21 -2.21
C GLN A 158 -3.18 -15.90 -3.62
N ALA A 159 -2.88 -14.62 -3.91
CA ALA A 159 -2.43 -14.16 -5.23
C ALA A 159 -1.11 -14.79 -5.72
N VAL A 160 -0.28 -15.31 -4.81
CA VAL A 160 0.99 -15.99 -5.14
C VAL A 160 0.93 -17.52 -5.01
N THR A 161 -0.06 -18.06 -4.30
CA THR A 161 -0.19 -19.52 -4.03
C THR A 161 -1.27 -20.20 -4.87
N ASP A 162 -2.34 -19.52 -5.27
CA ASP A 162 -3.32 -20.04 -6.23
C ASP A 162 -2.70 -20.10 -7.63
N LYS A 163 -2.25 -21.30 -8.03
CA LYS A 163 -1.82 -21.67 -9.38
C LYS A 163 -2.74 -22.71 -10.01
#